data_AF-A0AAN1WED9-F1
#
_entry.id   AF-A0AAN1WED9-F1
#
_cell.length_a   1.000
_cell.length_b   1.000
_cell.length_c   1.000
_cell.angle_alpha   90.00
_cell.angle_beta   90.00
_cell.angle_gamma   90.00
#
_symmetry.space_group_name_H-M   'P 1'
#
loop_
_entity.id
_entity.type
_entity.pdbx_description
1 polymer ?
#
loop_
_entity_poly.entity_id
_entity_poly.type
_entity_poly.pdbx_seq_one_letter_code
_entity_poly.pdbx_strand_id
1 'polypeptide(L)'
;MDTHKTIKTYRSLAVFVLLFSPVNYSADTFAAVYKYQDANGRWQFSDKPPKDKKTKIETLEFEAAPENPFELKFDYRIHNKQHIADVLNPFHIPIEIQVSFEEYSQLDTTLIVPSNSRETIYSGAAPTPHFTYRYVWGDPAKKPSLANYRLPVRSPSKHYISQSFHGQFSHHTQPSLYAVDLALPIGTDIVAAREGTVIHVKDDYAFGGARTYFLDKANTVSVLHEDGSYATYAHLLMGSAAVKAGQTVAAGDMLGQSGTSGYSTGPHLHFVIRKNAGFKTESIAFKFEDARGAFTPQRKQKICPCP
;
A
#
# COMPACT_ATOMS: atom_id res chain seq x y z
N MET A 1 -2.18 13.15 -12.84
CA MET A 1 -1.98 14.60 -13.05
C MET A 1 -1.14 15.09 -11.89
N ASP A 2 -0.07 15.79 -12.24
CA ASP A 2 0.99 16.37 -11.42
C ASP A 2 1.99 15.44 -10.71
N THR A 3 3.13 15.26 -11.37
CA THR A 3 4.42 14.91 -10.75
C THR A 3 5.46 15.94 -11.16
N HIS A 4 5.55 17.02 -10.39
CA HIS A 4 6.75 17.87 -10.34
C HIS A 4 7.06 18.14 -8.87
N LYS A 5 8.11 17.51 -8.34
CA LYS A 5 8.76 17.95 -7.11
C LYS A 5 10.15 18.46 -7.49
N THR A 6 10.29 19.77 -7.52
CA THR A 6 11.56 20.48 -7.67
C THR A 6 12.29 20.46 -6.33
N ILE A 7 13.52 19.93 -6.28
CA ILE A 7 14.38 20.08 -5.11
C ILE A 7 15.37 21.22 -5.40
N LYS A 8 15.21 22.35 -4.69
CA LYS A 8 16.20 23.44 -4.67
C LYS A 8 17.18 23.19 -3.52
N THR A 9 18.46 22.98 -3.81
CA THR A 9 19.54 23.04 -2.81
C THR A 9 20.22 24.39 -2.85
N TYR A 10 20.16 25.15 -1.75
CA TYR A 10 21.06 26.27 -1.47
C TYR A 10 22.09 25.82 -0.43
N ARG A 11 23.38 26.00 -0.75
CA ARG A 11 24.50 25.86 0.19
C ARG A 11 24.80 27.22 0.82
N SER A 12 24.72 27.31 2.14
CA SER A 12 25.41 28.37 2.90
C SER A 12 26.18 27.75 4.06
N LEU A 13 27.47 28.08 4.10
CA LEU A 13 28.45 27.69 5.10
C LEU A 13 28.19 28.48 6.39
N ALA A 14 28.05 27.83 7.54
CA ALA A 14 28.01 28.51 8.84
C ALA A 14 28.78 27.72 9.91
N VAL A 15 29.56 28.49 10.66
CA VAL A 15 30.57 28.11 11.66
C VAL A 15 29.93 27.47 12.91
N PHE A 16 30.54 26.39 13.40
CA PHE A 16 30.11 25.67 14.61
C PHE A 16 30.47 26.46 15.88
N VAL A 17 29.45 26.84 16.65
CA VAL A 17 29.58 27.16 18.08
C VAL A 17 28.86 26.06 18.85
N LEU A 18 29.62 25.23 19.58
CA LEU A 18 29.09 24.16 20.42
C LEU A 18 28.48 24.78 21.70
N LEU A 19 27.16 24.96 21.68
CA LEU A 19 26.36 25.13 22.89
C LEU A 19 25.75 23.78 23.28
N PHE A 20 26.13 23.27 24.44
CA PHE A 20 25.51 22.11 25.07
C PHE A 20 24.07 22.47 25.48
N SER A 21 23.10 22.07 24.66
CA SER A 21 21.69 22.03 25.04
C SER A 21 21.36 20.64 25.59
N PRO A 22 20.62 20.51 26.70
CA PRO A 22 20.15 19.22 27.18
C PRO A 22 19.24 18.61 26.12
N VAL A 23 19.57 17.37 25.71
CA VAL A 23 18.73 16.54 24.85
C VAL A 23 17.45 16.23 25.64
N ASN A 24 16.41 17.01 25.40
CA ASN A 24 15.05 16.57 25.73
C ASN A 24 14.74 15.44 24.74
N TYR A 25 14.69 14.20 25.26
CA TYR A 25 14.03 13.10 24.57
C TYR A 25 12.62 13.57 24.21
N SER A 26 12.34 13.78 22.93
CA SER A 26 10.98 14.00 22.46
C SER A 26 10.20 12.72 22.75
N ALA A 27 9.12 12.84 23.53
CA ALA A 27 8.14 11.78 23.64
C ALA A 27 7.68 11.40 22.24
N ASP A 28 7.66 10.09 21.97
CA ASP A 28 7.10 9.53 20.74
C ASP A 28 5.70 10.13 20.53
N THR A 29 5.48 10.75 19.37
CA THR A 29 4.19 11.35 19.04
C THR A 29 3.21 10.23 18.67
N PHE A 30 2.57 9.65 19.68
CA PHE A 30 1.45 8.73 19.48
C PHE A 30 0.23 9.50 18.97
N ALA A 31 -0.31 9.11 17.83
CA ALA A 31 -1.63 9.56 17.40
C ALA A 31 -2.68 8.71 18.14
N ALA A 32 -3.50 9.33 18.97
CA ALA A 32 -4.59 8.64 19.68
C ALA A 32 -5.89 8.71 18.86
N VAL A 33 -6.51 7.56 18.62
CA VAL A 33 -7.83 7.47 18.00
C VAL A 33 -8.81 6.81 18.95
N TYR A 34 -9.97 7.44 19.12
CA TYR A 34 -11.08 6.96 19.92
C TYR A 34 -11.97 6.06 19.07
N LYS A 35 -12.11 4.80 19.47
CA LYS A 35 -13.05 3.82 18.91
C LYS A 35 -14.23 3.66 19.87
N TYR A 36 -15.45 3.82 19.35
CA TYR A 36 -16.67 3.72 20.15
C TYR A 36 -17.88 3.31 19.31
N GLN A 37 -18.99 2.91 19.93
CA GLN A 37 -20.26 2.68 19.23
C GLN A 37 -21.20 3.88 19.43
N ASP A 38 -21.82 4.37 18.36
CA ASP A 38 -22.85 5.42 18.47
C ASP A 38 -24.17 4.88 19.05
N ALA A 39 -25.15 5.77 19.25
CA ALA A 39 -26.46 5.44 19.81
C ALA A 39 -27.25 4.38 18.99
N ASN A 40 -26.84 4.12 17.74
CA ASN A 40 -27.44 3.11 16.87
C ASN A 40 -26.58 1.84 16.79
N GLY A 41 -25.58 1.69 17.66
CA GLY A 41 -24.68 0.54 17.71
C GLY A 41 -23.63 0.50 16.59
N ARG A 42 -23.43 1.61 15.85
CA ARG A 42 -22.45 1.64 14.75
C ARG A 42 -21.08 2.04 15.27
N TRP A 43 -20.04 1.33 14.83
CA TRP A 43 -18.67 1.71 15.15
C TRP A 43 -18.30 3.07 14.57
N GLN A 44 -17.70 3.90 15.41
CA GLN A 44 -17.19 5.23 15.15
C GLN A 44 -15.72 5.28 15.57
N PHE A 45 -14.93 6.01 14.81
CA PHE A 45 -13.50 6.20 15.02
C PHE A 45 -13.24 7.70 14.88
N SER A 46 -12.53 8.34 15.80
CA SER A 46 -12.23 9.77 15.70
C SER A 46 -10.90 10.11 16.35
N ASP A 47 -10.26 11.16 15.85
CA ASP A 47 -9.14 11.87 16.47
C ASP A 47 -9.55 12.69 17.71
N LYS A 48 -10.85 12.74 18.02
CA LYS A 48 -11.42 13.44 19.17
C LYS A 48 -12.32 12.50 19.96
N PRO A 49 -12.35 12.62 21.30
CA PRO A 49 -13.22 11.78 22.10
C PRO A 49 -14.69 12.07 21.74
N PRO A 50 -15.59 11.06 21.80
CA PRO A 50 -17.01 11.29 21.62
C PRO A 50 -17.52 12.34 22.61
N LYS A 51 -18.46 13.16 22.15
CA LYS A 51 -19.07 14.21 22.99
C LYS A 51 -19.91 13.63 24.13
N ASP A 52 -20.40 12.41 23.97
CA ASP A 52 -21.12 11.68 25.01
C ASP A 52 -20.16 10.92 25.93
N LYS A 53 -20.19 11.23 27.23
CA LYS A 53 -19.30 10.64 28.24
C LYS A 53 -19.75 9.25 28.69
N LYS A 54 -20.94 8.77 28.30
CA LYS A 54 -21.45 7.44 28.68
C LYS A 54 -21.01 6.34 27.72
N THR A 55 -20.45 6.69 26.57
CA THR A 55 -20.02 5.70 25.59
C THR A 55 -18.76 4.99 26.07
N LYS A 56 -18.71 3.66 25.95
CA LYS A 56 -17.49 2.89 26.20
C LYS A 56 -16.50 3.19 25.07
N ILE A 57 -15.35 3.73 25.44
CA ILE A 57 -14.30 4.18 24.51
C ILE A 57 -13.10 3.25 24.65
N GLU A 58 -12.57 2.83 23.51
CA GLU A 58 -11.26 2.21 23.41
C GLU A 58 -10.33 3.23 22.74
N THR A 59 -9.23 3.59 23.41
CA THR A 59 -8.19 4.45 22.82
C THR A 59 -7.19 3.54 22.13
N LEU A 60 -7.02 3.74 20.83
CA LEU A 60 -5.99 3.10 20.04
C LEU A 60 -4.82 4.08 19.93
N GLU A 61 -3.67 3.69 20.45
CA GLU A 61 -2.41 4.44 20.32
C GLU A 61 -1.62 3.85 19.16
N PHE A 62 -1.17 4.70 18.24
CA PHE A 62 -0.39 4.29 17.09
C PHE A 62 1.00 4.91 17.13
N GLU A 63 2.03 4.10 16.92
CA GLU A 63 3.34 4.60 16.53
C GLU A 63 3.21 5.33 15.19
N ALA A 64 3.87 6.49 15.05
CA ALA A 64 3.87 7.22 13.79
C ALA A 64 4.41 6.31 12.67
N ALA A 65 3.65 6.18 11.58
CA ALA A 65 4.12 5.44 10.41
C ALA A 65 5.48 6.01 9.95
N PRO A 66 6.44 5.17 9.55
CA PRO A 66 7.72 5.65 9.03
C PRO A 66 7.51 6.61 7.85
N GLU A 67 8.54 7.41 7.56
CA GLU A 67 8.60 8.33 6.41
C GLU A 67 7.97 7.74 5.15
N ASN A 68 7.32 8.61 4.35
CA ASN A 68 6.54 8.28 3.16
C ASN A 68 6.97 6.94 2.53
N PRO A 69 6.15 5.88 2.64
CA PRO A 69 6.58 4.56 2.20
C PRO A 69 6.91 4.54 0.71
N PHE A 70 6.45 5.52 -0.08
CA PHE A 70 6.66 5.65 -1.52
C PHE A 70 7.89 6.49 -1.93
N GLU A 71 8.83 6.75 -1.03
CA GLU A 71 10.02 7.54 -1.37
C GLU A 71 11.24 6.64 -1.61
N LEU A 72 11.83 6.74 -2.80
CA LEU A 72 13.13 6.13 -3.08
C LEU A 72 14.24 6.95 -2.44
N LYS A 73 15.27 6.24 -1.97
CA LYS A 73 16.47 6.87 -1.43
C LYS A 73 17.58 6.80 -2.47
N PHE A 74 18.47 7.79 -2.45
CA PHE A 74 19.63 7.87 -3.32
C PHE A 74 20.88 8.08 -2.48
N ASP A 75 21.94 7.36 -2.81
CA ASP A 75 23.24 7.44 -2.15
C ASP A 75 24.30 7.90 -3.16
N TYR A 76 25.20 8.77 -2.71
CA TYR A 76 26.20 9.41 -3.54
C TYR A 76 27.58 9.20 -2.94
N ARG A 77 28.47 8.58 -3.71
CA ARG A 77 29.81 8.20 -3.23
C ARG A 77 30.88 8.43 -4.28
N ILE A 78 32.13 8.50 -3.84
CA ILE A 78 33.30 8.59 -4.70
C ILE A 78 34.16 7.35 -4.48
N HIS A 79 34.45 6.62 -5.55
CA HIS A 79 35.32 5.45 -5.52
C HIS A 79 36.22 5.45 -6.76
N ASN A 80 37.53 5.22 -6.59
CA ASN A 80 38.51 5.23 -7.69
C ASN A 80 38.44 6.46 -8.60
N LYS A 81 38.25 7.65 -8.01
CA LYS A 81 38.07 8.94 -8.72
C LYS A 81 36.82 9.01 -9.61
N GLN A 82 35.87 8.10 -9.44
CA GLN A 82 34.56 8.15 -10.08
C GLN A 82 33.50 8.57 -9.07
N HIS A 83 32.61 9.47 -9.48
CA HIS A 83 31.37 9.77 -8.78
C HIS A 83 30.33 8.73 -9.15
N ILE A 84 29.69 8.16 -8.13
CA ILE A 84 28.70 7.11 -8.25
C ILE A 84 27.42 7.59 -7.58
N ALA A 85 26.29 7.43 -8.26
CA ALA A 85 24.97 7.53 -7.66
C ALA A 85 24.28 6.17 -7.69
N ASP A 86 23.81 5.73 -6.54
CA ASP A 86 23.06 4.50 -6.37
C ASP A 86 21.60 4.84 -6.01
N VAL A 87 20.65 4.13 -6.62
CA VAL A 87 19.26 4.11 -6.17
C VAL A 87 19.11 2.99 -5.14
N LEU A 88 18.39 3.27 -4.05
CA LEU A 88 18.07 2.31 -3.01
C LEU A 88 16.58 2.02 -3.07
N ASN A 89 16.23 0.76 -3.25
CA ASN A 89 14.87 0.27 -3.18
C ASN A 89 14.58 -0.19 -1.74
N PRO A 90 13.83 0.57 -0.93
CA PRO A 90 13.47 0.19 0.44
C PRO A 90 12.29 -0.78 0.49
N PHE A 91 11.67 -1.10 -0.66
CA PHE A 91 10.46 -1.90 -0.72
C PHE A 91 10.78 -3.40 -0.64
N HIS A 92 9.80 -4.17 -0.15
CA HIS A 92 9.80 -5.63 -0.21
C HIS A 92 9.31 -6.18 -1.57
N ILE A 93 9.36 -5.37 -2.63
CA ILE A 93 9.05 -5.72 -4.02
C ILE A 93 10.11 -5.11 -4.95
N PRO A 94 10.51 -5.77 -6.05
CA PRO A 94 11.29 -5.12 -7.10
C PRO A 94 10.58 -3.88 -7.64
N ILE A 95 11.34 -2.93 -8.18
CA ILE A 95 10.80 -1.77 -8.88
C ILE A 95 11.40 -1.66 -10.27
N GLU A 96 10.59 -1.25 -11.23
CA GLU A 96 11.05 -0.71 -12.51
C GLU A 96 11.19 0.79 -12.35
N ILE A 97 12.41 1.32 -12.54
CA ILE A 97 12.70 2.75 -12.44
C ILE A 97 13.26 3.25 -13.78
N GLN A 98 12.79 4.43 -14.20
CA GLN A 98 13.41 5.23 -15.24
C GLN A 98 14.06 6.43 -14.58
N VAL A 99 15.33 6.65 -14.88
CA VAL A 99 16.10 7.83 -14.48
C VAL A 99 16.41 8.62 -15.73
N SER A 100 16.04 9.90 -15.73
CA SER A 100 16.27 10.80 -16.86
C SER A 100 17.17 11.96 -16.44
N PHE A 101 18.28 12.14 -17.15
CA PHE A 101 19.26 13.19 -16.90
C PHE A 101 18.98 14.35 -17.85
N GLU A 102 18.42 15.45 -17.32
CA GLU A 102 17.83 16.54 -18.11
C GLU A 102 18.77 17.09 -19.20
N GLU A 103 20.04 17.33 -18.86
CA GLU A 103 21.05 17.88 -19.77
C GLU A 103 21.84 16.81 -20.54
N TYR A 104 21.65 15.53 -20.21
CA TYR A 104 22.48 14.42 -20.68
C TYR A 104 21.64 13.17 -20.99
N SER A 105 20.66 13.29 -21.89
CA SER A 105 19.70 12.22 -22.19
C SER A 105 20.32 10.90 -22.67
N GLN A 106 21.56 10.92 -23.18
CA GLN A 106 22.31 9.69 -23.48
C GLN A 106 22.66 8.86 -22.25
N LEU A 107 22.53 9.43 -21.04
CA LEU A 107 22.71 8.76 -19.76
C LEU A 107 21.40 8.19 -19.20
N ASP A 108 20.26 8.48 -19.84
CA ASP A 108 18.96 7.96 -19.40
C ASP A 108 19.01 6.44 -19.30
N THR A 109 18.53 5.93 -18.18
CA THR A 109 18.58 4.50 -17.89
C THR A 109 17.25 4.01 -17.35
N THR A 110 16.93 2.76 -17.70
CA THR A 110 15.82 2.01 -17.12
C THR A 110 16.37 0.71 -16.58
N LEU A 111 16.05 0.41 -15.33
CA LEU A 111 16.55 -0.77 -14.65
C LEU A 111 15.51 -1.33 -13.70
N ILE A 112 15.67 -2.61 -13.38
CA ILE A 112 14.95 -3.27 -12.30
C ILE A 112 15.85 -3.23 -11.07
N VAL A 113 15.35 -2.64 -9.98
CA VAL A 113 16.04 -2.63 -8.69
C VAL A 113 15.36 -3.67 -7.81
N PRO A 114 16.03 -4.78 -7.44
CA PRO A 114 15.45 -5.80 -6.57
C PRO A 114 14.96 -5.23 -5.23
N SER A 115 14.05 -5.94 -4.55
CA SER A 115 13.55 -5.56 -3.23
C SER A 115 14.69 -5.43 -2.21
N ASN A 116 14.64 -4.44 -1.32
CA ASN A 116 15.64 -4.21 -0.26
C ASN A 116 17.09 -4.20 -0.77
N SER A 117 17.30 -3.63 -1.95
CA SER A 117 18.60 -3.63 -2.61
C SER A 117 18.99 -2.24 -3.11
N ARG A 118 20.17 -2.14 -3.72
CA ARG A 118 20.66 -0.93 -4.38
C ARG A 118 21.20 -1.28 -5.75
N GLU A 119 21.09 -0.35 -6.68
CA GLU A 119 21.67 -0.45 -8.02
C GLU A 119 22.31 0.88 -8.42
N THR A 120 23.38 0.82 -9.20
CA THR A 120 24.07 2.03 -9.68
C THR A 120 23.34 2.61 -10.89
N ILE A 121 22.95 3.88 -10.81
CA ILE A 121 22.26 4.63 -11.88
C ILE A 121 23.20 5.58 -12.62
N TYR A 122 24.34 5.90 -12.01
CA TYR A 122 25.38 6.74 -12.62
C TYR A 122 26.75 6.35 -12.09
N SER A 123 27.73 6.26 -12.98
CA SER A 123 29.16 6.23 -12.64
C SER A 123 29.94 7.03 -13.66
N GLY A 124 30.69 8.05 -13.21
CA GLY A 124 31.41 8.93 -14.11
C GLY A 124 32.53 9.71 -13.45
N ALA A 125 33.41 10.29 -14.27
CA ALA A 125 34.51 11.13 -13.78
C ALA A 125 34.05 12.51 -13.27
N ALA A 126 32.87 12.96 -13.70
CA ALA A 126 32.25 14.20 -13.24
C ALA A 126 31.24 13.93 -12.12
N PRO A 127 30.88 14.93 -11.29
CA PRO A 127 29.77 14.81 -10.35
C PRO A 127 28.48 14.36 -11.03
N THR A 128 27.64 13.62 -10.28
CA THR A 128 26.34 13.15 -10.77
C THR A 128 25.51 14.34 -11.29
N PRO A 129 25.09 14.34 -12.56
CA PRO A 129 24.23 15.38 -13.10
C PRO A 129 22.85 15.37 -12.43
N HIS A 130 22.12 16.47 -12.56
CA HIS A 130 20.72 16.51 -12.14
C HIS A 130 19.90 15.48 -12.92
N PHE A 131 19.00 14.78 -12.22
CA PHE A 131 18.12 13.78 -12.81
C PHE A 131 16.73 13.85 -12.19
N THR A 132 15.76 13.39 -12.96
CA THR A 132 14.41 13.07 -12.49
C THR A 132 14.20 11.56 -12.57
N TYR A 133 13.19 11.07 -11.86
CA TYR A 133 12.87 9.65 -11.91
C TYR A 133 11.37 9.39 -11.79
N ARG A 134 10.96 8.24 -12.30
CA ARG A 134 9.66 7.63 -12.02
C ARG A 134 9.85 6.13 -11.84
N TYR A 135 9.02 5.51 -11.03
CA TYR A 135 9.08 4.08 -10.80
C TYR A 135 7.70 3.45 -10.66
N VAL A 136 7.63 2.14 -10.89
CA VAL A 136 6.45 1.31 -10.64
C VAL A 136 6.88 0.04 -9.91
N TRP A 137 6.01 -0.43 -9.02
CA TRP A 137 6.18 -1.69 -8.29
C TRP A 137 6.05 -2.91 -9.20
N GLY A 138 7.00 -3.83 -9.07
CA GLY A 138 7.07 -5.10 -9.78
C GLY A 138 8.05 -5.08 -10.94
N ASP A 139 8.40 -6.27 -11.40
CA ASP A 139 9.21 -6.51 -12.60
C ASP A 139 8.29 -6.74 -13.81
N PRO A 140 8.35 -5.91 -14.87
CA PRO A 140 7.50 -6.02 -16.04
C PRO A 140 7.78 -7.29 -16.87
N ALA A 141 8.93 -7.94 -16.68
CA ALA A 141 9.25 -9.22 -17.33
C ALA A 141 8.47 -10.39 -16.70
N LYS A 142 7.97 -10.24 -15.48
CA LYS A 142 7.15 -11.27 -14.82
C LYS A 142 5.82 -11.42 -15.54
N LYS A 143 5.42 -12.68 -15.74
CA LYS A 143 4.14 -13.06 -16.33
C LYS A 143 3.34 -13.82 -15.29
N PRO A 144 2.49 -13.14 -14.50
CA PRO A 144 1.70 -13.79 -13.47
C PRO A 144 0.91 -14.96 -14.01
N SER A 145 0.89 -16.04 -13.24
CA SER A 145 0.07 -17.20 -13.53
C SER A 145 -1.41 -16.86 -13.29
N LEU A 146 -2.33 -17.49 -14.02
CA LEU A 146 -3.77 -17.42 -13.73
C LEU A 146 -4.11 -18.32 -12.54
N ALA A 147 -3.42 -18.14 -11.42
CA ALA A 147 -3.67 -18.88 -10.20
C ALA A 147 -5.07 -18.55 -9.63
N ASN A 148 -5.68 -19.54 -9.01
CA ASN A 148 -6.87 -19.33 -8.22
C ASN A 148 -6.49 -18.72 -6.86
N TYR A 149 -7.39 -17.92 -6.31
CA TYR A 149 -7.25 -17.28 -5.01
C TYR A 149 -8.29 -17.85 -4.05
N ARG A 150 -7.91 -18.16 -2.82
CA ARG A 150 -8.91 -18.46 -1.78
C ARG A 150 -9.75 -17.21 -1.52
N LEU A 151 -10.94 -17.39 -0.98
CA LEU A 151 -11.73 -16.26 -0.50
C LEU A 151 -10.92 -15.51 0.58
N PRO A 152 -10.70 -14.18 0.45
CA PRO A 152 -9.89 -13.38 1.36
C PRO A 152 -10.61 -13.04 2.68
N VAL A 153 -11.55 -13.89 3.10
CA VAL A 153 -12.47 -13.62 4.22
C VAL A 153 -12.57 -14.89 5.05
N ARG A 154 -12.57 -14.73 6.36
CA ARG A 154 -12.92 -15.80 7.31
C ARG A 154 -14.17 -15.39 8.06
N SER A 155 -15.31 -16.05 7.79
CA SER A 155 -16.57 -15.71 8.44
C SER A 155 -17.53 -16.90 8.47
N PRO A 156 -18.27 -17.11 9.58
CA PRO A 156 -19.29 -18.16 9.65
C PRO A 156 -20.54 -17.82 8.82
N SER A 157 -20.67 -16.57 8.35
CA SER A 157 -21.83 -16.07 7.62
C SER A 157 -21.61 -16.06 6.11
N LYS A 158 -22.70 -16.19 5.36
CA LYS A 158 -22.70 -15.99 3.91
C LYS A 158 -22.65 -14.49 3.59
N HIS A 159 -21.85 -14.15 2.58
CA HIS A 159 -21.72 -12.78 2.07
C HIS A 159 -21.97 -12.75 0.56
N TYR A 160 -21.83 -11.60 -0.06
CA TYR A 160 -21.98 -11.47 -1.51
C TYR A 160 -21.00 -10.48 -2.12
N ILE A 161 -20.76 -10.67 -3.41
CA ILE A 161 -19.97 -9.75 -4.23
C ILE A 161 -20.86 -8.56 -4.60
N SER A 162 -20.57 -7.36 -4.10
CA SER A 162 -21.35 -6.14 -4.38
C SER A 162 -20.97 -5.52 -5.72
N GLN A 163 -19.70 -5.66 -6.12
CA GLN A 163 -19.14 -5.21 -7.40
C GLN A 163 -18.08 -6.21 -7.87
N SER A 164 -18.04 -6.50 -9.17
CA SER A 164 -17.09 -7.41 -9.80
C SER A 164 -16.25 -6.69 -10.85
N PHE A 165 -15.51 -7.43 -11.67
CA PHE A 165 -14.74 -6.90 -12.79
C PHE A 165 -15.61 -6.02 -13.69
N HIS A 166 -15.01 -4.95 -14.24
CA HIS A 166 -15.68 -3.98 -15.12
C HIS A 166 -16.91 -3.30 -14.48
N GLY A 167 -16.93 -3.22 -13.14
CA GLY A 167 -17.95 -2.51 -12.38
C GLY A 167 -17.99 -1.00 -12.69
N GLN A 168 -19.18 -0.43 -12.65
CA GLN A 168 -19.44 0.95 -13.11
C GLN A 168 -19.07 2.04 -12.11
N PHE A 169 -18.80 1.70 -10.85
CA PHE A 169 -18.51 2.70 -9.81
C PHE A 169 -17.01 3.00 -9.70
N SER A 170 -16.19 1.96 -9.52
CA SER A 170 -14.75 2.10 -9.27
C SER A 170 -13.88 1.13 -10.06
N HIS A 171 -14.49 0.18 -10.80
CA HIS A 171 -13.79 -0.93 -11.47
C HIS A 171 -13.83 -0.80 -13.01
N HIS A 172 -13.93 0.42 -13.53
CA HIS A 172 -14.07 0.67 -14.97
C HIS A 172 -12.75 1.06 -15.66
N THR A 173 -11.67 1.33 -14.90
CA THR A 173 -10.34 1.66 -15.43
C THR A 173 -9.23 0.95 -14.67
N GLN A 174 -8.07 0.79 -15.30
CA GLN A 174 -6.85 0.44 -14.57
C GLN A 174 -6.51 1.51 -13.51
N PRO A 175 -5.91 1.14 -12.37
CA PRO A 175 -5.43 -0.20 -11.99
C PRO A 175 -6.46 -1.03 -11.21
N SER A 176 -7.77 -0.83 -11.41
CA SER A 176 -8.84 -1.51 -10.65
C SER A 176 -9.89 -2.18 -11.55
N LEU A 177 -9.61 -2.32 -12.85
CA LEU A 177 -10.52 -2.89 -13.85
C LEU A 177 -11.03 -4.30 -13.47
N TYR A 178 -10.15 -5.11 -12.86
CA TYR A 178 -10.45 -6.45 -12.39
C TYR A 178 -10.51 -6.54 -10.86
N ALA A 179 -10.95 -5.48 -10.18
CA ALA A 179 -11.20 -5.54 -8.74
C ALA A 179 -12.55 -6.19 -8.40
N VAL A 180 -12.69 -6.61 -7.16
CA VAL A 180 -13.90 -7.21 -6.58
C VAL A 180 -14.17 -6.58 -5.23
N ASP A 181 -15.41 -6.18 -5.01
CA ASP A 181 -15.89 -5.70 -3.71
C ASP A 181 -16.74 -6.79 -3.06
N LEU A 182 -16.35 -7.22 -1.86
CA LEU A 182 -17.11 -8.14 -1.02
C LEU A 182 -17.86 -7.32 0.03
N ALA A 183 -19.19 -7.36 0.01
CA ALA A 183 -19.99 -6.69 1.03
C ALA A 183 -19.84 -7.43 2.35
N LEU A 184 -19.23 -6.77 3.33
CA LEU A 184 -18.87 -7.36 4.62
C LEU A 184 -19.23 -6.38 5.75
N PRO A 185 -19.81 -6.85 6.87
CA PRO A 185 -19.88 -6.04 8.08
C PRO A 185 -18.49 -5.57 8.51
N ILE A 186 -18.37 -4.39 9.12
CA ILE A 186 -17.11 -3.94 9.75
C ILE A 186 -16.67 -4.97 10.79
N GLY A 187 -15.37 -5.26 10.85
CA GLY A 187 -14.77 -6.19 11.80
C GLY A 187 -14.75 -7.64 11.32
N THR A 188 -15.13 -7.93 10.07
CA THR A 188 -15.01 -9.28 9.52
C THR A 188 -13.53 -9.58 9.23
N ASP A 189 -13.03 -10.73 9.67
CA ASP A 189 -11.64 -11.13 9.46
C ASP A 189 -11.29 -11.22 7.96
N ILE A 190 -10.23 -10.51 7.58
CA ILE A 190 -9.62 -10.53 6.26
C ILE A 190 -8.33 -11.33 6.34
N VAL A 191 -8.22 -12.33 5.48
CA VAL A 191 -7.10 -13.28 5.45
C VAL A 191 -6.42 -13.28 4.09
N ALA A 192 -5.17 -13.71 4.05
CA ALA A 192 -4.41 -13.81 2.81
C ALA A 192 -5.06 -14.83 1.86
N ALA A 193 -5.47 -14.38 0.67
CA ALA A 193 -6.07 -15.22 -0.36
C ALA A 193 -5.07 -16.21 -0.99
N ARG A 194 -3.79 -15.86 -0.97
CA ARG A 194 -2.67 -16.64 -1.51
C ARG A 194 -1.42 -16.27 -0.72
N GLU A 195 -0.52 -17.25 -0.56
CA GLU A 195 0.76 -17.05 0.12
C GLU A 195 1.64 -16.01 -0.58
N GLY A 196 2.53 -15.38 0.18
CA GLY A 196 3.43 -14.38 -0.36
C GLY A 196 4.10 -13.54 0.71
N THR A 197 4.65 -12.40 0.28
CA THR A 197 5.31 -11.43 1.17
C THR A 197 4.47 -10.17 1.25
N VAL A 198 4.20 -9.69 2.45
CA VAL A 198 3.54 -8.39 2.66
C VAL A 198 4.48 -7.28 2.21
N ILE A 199 4.07 -6.49 1.23
CA ILE A 199 4.90 -5.42 0.61
C ILE A 199 4.49 -4.01 1.03
N HIS A 200 3.26 -3.87 1.53
CA HIS A 200 2.73 -2.59 1.94
C HIS A 200 1.67 -2.80 3.02
N VAL A 201 1.74 -1.98 4.07
CA VAL A 201 0.71 -1.85 5.09
C VAL A 201 0.47 -0.36 5.29
N LYS A 202 -0.79 0.04 5.20
CA LYS A 202 -1.26 1.37 5.52
C LYS A 202 -2.47 1.22 6.43
N ASP A 203 -2.41 1.82 7.60
CA ASP A 203 -3.40 1.63 8.66
C ASP A 203 -3.56 2.91 9.51
N ASP A 204 -3.74 4.05 8.83
CA ASP A 204 -3.64 5.40 9.41
C ASP A 204 -4.93 6.22 9.25
N TYR A 205 -6.02 5.63 8.73
CA TYR A 205 -7.23 6.38 8.42
C TYR A 205 -8.55 5.73 8.85
N ALA A 206 -9.34 6.47 9.63
CA ALA A 206 -10.56 5.98 10.25
C ALA A 206 -11.82 5.99 9.35
N PHE A 207 -11.90 6.95 8.43
CA PHE A 207 -13.17 7.35 7.81
C PHE A 207 -13.26 6.97 6.33
N GLY A 208 -14.48 6.93 5.80
CA GLY A 208 -14.68 6.82 4.36
C GLY A 208 -15.75 7.74 3.82
N GLY A 209 -15.80 7.84 2.50
CA GLY A 209 -16.84 8.56 1.77
C GLY A 209 -16.61 8.58 0.27
N ALA A 210 -17.65 8.97 -0.49
CA ALA A 210 -17.62 9.01 -1.96
C ALA A 210 -17.12 10.35 -2.54
N ARG A 211 -16.32 11.11 -1.78
CA ARG A 211 -15.70 12.36 -2.24
C ARG A 211 -14.26 12.10 -2.67
N THR A 212 -13.76 12.88 -3.64
CA THR A 212 -12.37 12.78 -4.14
C THR A 212 -11.33 12.93 -3.04
N TYR A 213 -11.65 13.68 -1.97
CA TYR A 213 -10.84 13.78 -0.76
C TYR A 213 -10.41 12.43 -0.16
N PHE A 214 -11.20 11.37 -0.34
CA PHE A 214 -10.94 10.05 0.24
C PHE A 214 -10.15 9.10 -0.66
N LEU A 215 -9.80 9.48 -1.89
CA LEU A 215 -9.18 8.59 -2.88
C LEU A 215 -7.85 7.99 -2.42
N ASP A 216 -7.07 8.73 -1.65
CA ASP A 216 -5.75 8.34 -1.14
C ASP A 216 -5.79 7.85 0.31
N LYS A 217 -6.99 7.66 0.89
CA LYS A 217 -7.20 7.46 2.35
C LYS A 217 -7.64 6.06 2.76
N ALA A 218 -7.59 5.09 1.86
CA ALA A 218 -7.88 3.70 2.24
C ALA A 218 -6.73 3.12 3.07
N ASN A 219 -7.06 2.42 4.15
CA ASN A 219 -6.15 1.47 4.78
C ASN A 219 -6.06 0.24 3.90
N THR A 220 -4.84 -0.26 3.74
CA THR A 220 -4.57 -1.36 2.83
C THR A 220 -3.47 -2.27 3.33
N VAL A 221 -3.56 -3.55 2.98
CA VAL A 221 -2.44 -4.49 2.99
C VAL A 221 -2.22 -4.94 1.54
N SER A 222 -0.97 -5.02 1.09
CA SER A 222 -0.63 -5.65 -0.20
C SER A 222 0.32 -6.81 0.00
N VAL A 223 0.08 -7.93 -0.69
CA VAL A 223 0.87 -9.17 -0.63
C VAL A 223 1.39 -9.51 -2.01
N LEU A 224 2.71 -9.59 -2.18
CA LEU A 224 3.40 -10.03 -3.39
C LEU A 224 3.47 -11.54 -3.46
N HIS A 225 3.12 -12.10 -4.61
CA HIS A 225 3.20 -13.52 -4.92
C HIS A 225 4.46 -13.83 -5.74
N GLU A 226 4.87 -15.10 -5.73
CA GLU A 226 6.08 -15.57 -6.44
C GLU A 226 6.06 -15.27 -7.95
N ASP A 227 4.87 -15.25 -8.55
CA ASP A 227 4.69 -14.98 -9.97
C ASP A 227 4.80 -13.49 -10.36
N GLY A 228 5.10 -12.62 -9.39
CA GLY A 228 5.30 -11.18 -9.58
C GLY A 228 4.02 -10.35 -9.55
N SER A 229 2.84 -10.97 -9.40
CA SER A 229 1.60 -10.24 -9.09
C SER A 229 1.50 -9.94 -7.60
N TYR A 230 0.71 -8.94 -7.24
CA TYR A 230 0.39 -8.66 -5.84
C TYR A 230 -1.11 -8.42 -5.64
N ALA A 231 -1.64 -8.97 -4.56
CA ALA A 231 -3.00 -8.75 -4.11
C ALA A 231 -3.05 -7.53 -3.17
N THR A 232 -3.98 -6.59 -3.39
CA THR A 232 -4.28 -5.50 -2.46
C THR A 232 -5.64 -5.74 -1.80
N TYR A 233 -5.67 -5.63 -0.48
CA TYR A 233 -6.83 -5.72 0.40
C TYR A 233 -7.08 -4.32 0.97
N ALA A 234 -8.18 -3.67 0.58
CA ALA A 234 -8.41 -2.26 0.89
C ALA A 234 -9.71 -2.00 1.64
N HIS A 235 -9.82 -0.78 2.16
CA HIS A 235 -10.88 -0.31 3.05
C HIS A 235 -10.87 -0.99 4.42
N LEU A 236 -9.68 -1.38 4.90
CA LEU A 236 -9.53 -2.08 6.17
C LEU A 236 -9.90 -1.18 7.36
N LEU A 237 -10.32 -1.83 8.45
CA LEU A 237 -10.59 -1.17 9.71
C LEU A 237 -9.29 -0.61 10.29
N MET A 238 -9.29 0.65 10.66
CA MET A 238 -8.08 1.27 11.21
C MET A 238 -7.64 0.59 12.50
N GLY A 239 -6.34 0.32 12.62
CA GLY A 239 -5.74 -0.38 13.75
C GLY A 239 -6.02 -1.88 13.77
N SER A 240 -6.53 -2.44 12.66
CA SER A 240 -6.77 -3.87 12.56
C SER A 240 -5.67 -4.62 11.82
N ALA A 241 -4.68 -3.94 11.22
CA ALA A 241 -3.61 -4.62 10.52
C ALA A 241 -2.87 -5.59 11.47
N ALA A 242 -2.85 -6.88 11.10
CA ALA A 242 -2.24 -7.95 11.90
C ALA A 242 -0.85 -8.34 11.40
N VAL A 243 -0.32 -7.60 10.41
CA VAL A 243 0.93 -7.89 9.70
C VAL A 243 1.74 -6.63 9.49
N LYS A 244 3.03 -6.80 9.20
CA LYS A 244 3.95 -5.73 8.82
C LYS A 244 4.59 -5.98 7.46
N ALA A 245 5.06 -4.91 6.81
CA ALA A 245 5.83 -5.04 5.58
C ALA A 245 7.07 -5.94 5.80
N GLY A 246 7.37 -6.78 4.81
CA GLY A 246 8.42 -7.80 4.85
C GLY A 246 8.02 -9.13 5.46
N GLN A 247 6.85 -9.23 6.10
CA GLN A 247 6.37 -10.49 6.66
C GLN A 247 5.91 -11.45 5.56
N THR A 248 6.35 -12.71 5.62
CA THR A 248 5.79 -13.80 4.81
C THR A 248 4.48 -14.29 5.42
N VAL A 249 3.48 -14.56 4.59
CA VAL A 249 2.16 -15.05 4.98
C VAL A 249 1.79 -16.27 4.14
N ALA A 250 1.15 -17.26 4.77
CA ALA A 250 0.47 -18.37 4.10
C ALA A 250 -0.97 -17.99 3.74
N ALA A 251 -1.57 -18.72 2.80
CA ALA A 251 -2.99 -18.52 2.48
C ALA A 251 -3.88 -18.88 3.69
N GLY A 252 -4.69 -17.92 4.16
CA GLY A 252 -5.52 -18.04 5.36
C GLY A 252 -4.97 -17.31 6.58
N ASP A 253 -3.73 -16.80 6.53
CA ASP A 253 -3.17 -15.99 7.61
C ASP A 253 -3.93 -14.66 7.75
N MET A 254 -4.10 -14.21 9.00
CA MET A 254 -4.79 -12.97 9.32
C MET A 254 -4.02 -11.76 8.78
N LEU A 255 -4.69 -10.89 8.03
CA LEU A 255 -4.13 -9.63 7.54
C LEU A 255 -4.70 -8.41 8.26
N GLY A 256 -5.99 -8.48 8.61
CA GLY A 256 -6.68 -7.46 9.37
C GLY A 256 -8.19 -7.64 9.30
N GLN A 257 -8.97 -6.57 9.44
CA GLN A 257 -10.43 -6.66 9.46
C GLN A 257 -11.07 -5.71 8.44
N SER A 258 -12.23 -6.08 7.92
CA SER A 258 -13.01 -5.25 7.01
C SER A 258 -13.43 -3.95 7.70
N GLY A 259 -13.37 -2.85 6.97
CA GLY A 259 -13.77 -1.54 7.45
C GLY A 259 -14.53 -0.77 6.38
N THR A 260 -14.32 0.54 6.37
CA THR A 260 -14.86 1.44 5.35
C THR A 260 -13.93 2.62 5.04
N SER A 261 -12.64 2.53 5.42
CA SER A 261 -11.69 3.63 5.28
C SER A 261 -11.50 4.06 3.82
N GLY A 262 -11.34 5.34 3.52
CA GLY A 262 -11.05 5.83 2.17
C GLY A 262 -12.27 5.94 1.25
N TYR A 263 -12.04 5.86 -0.06
CA TYR A 263 -13.09 6.07 -1.06
C TYR A 263 -14.08 4.90 -1.10
N SER A 264 -15.06 4.95 -0.21
CA SER A 264 -16.04 3.89 0.04
C SER A 264 -17.41 4.48 0.35
N THR A 265 -18.46 3.84 -0.15
CA THR A 265 -19.87 4.19 0.14
C THR A 265 -20.46 3.39 1.29
N GLY A 266 -19.75 2.39 1.80
CA GLY A 266 -20.16 1.56 2.92
C GLY A 266 -19.22 0.38 3.17
N PRO A 267 -19.41 -0.38 4.26
CA PRO A 267 -18.49 -1.45 4.64
C PRO A 267 -18.36 -2.56 3.59
N HIS A 268 -17.13 -2.80 3.14
CA HIS A 268 -16.78 -3.86 2.20
C HIS A 268 -15.25 -4.09 2.21
N LEU A 269 -14.81 -5.23 1.66
CA LEU A 269 -13.43 -5.42 1.25
C LEU A 269 -13.32 -5.14 -0.25
N HIS A 270 -12.44 -4.23 -0.64
CA HIS A 270 -12.00 -4.10 -2.03
C HIS A 270 -10.75 -4.97 -2.23
N PHE A 271 -10.83 -5.91 -3.16
CA PHE A 271 -9.79 -6.89 -3.45
C PHE A 271 -9.40 -6.85 -4.92
N VAL A 272 -8.10 -6.76 -5.20
CA VAL A 272 -7.59 -6.64 -6.58
C VAL A 272 -6.20 -7.24 -6.71
N ILE A 273 -5.96 -7.92 -7.83
CA ILE A 273 -4.63 -8.44 -8.19
C ILE A 273 -4.02 -7.51 -9.23
N ARG A 274 -2.78 -7.08 -9.00
CA ARG A 274 -2.05 -6.14 -9.86
C ARG A 274 -0.70 -6.68 -10.27
N LYS A 275 -0.15 -6.13 -11.35
CA LYS A 275 1.21 -6.37 -11.83
C LYS A 275 1.80 -5.11 -12.46
N ASN A 276 3.11 -5.12 -12.65
CA ASN A 276 3.77 -4.19 -13.55
C ASN A 276 3.53 -4.62 -15.02
N ALA A 277 3.20 -3.65 -15.88
CA ALA A 277 3.02 -3.80 -17.32
C ALA A 277 3.85 -2.77 -18.11
N GLY A 278 5.07 -2.47 -17.64
CA GLY A 278 5.99 -1.51 -18.27
C GLY A 278 5.61 -0.09 -17.90
N PHE A 279 6.07 0.33 -16.72
CA PHE A 279 5.74 1.60 -16.06
C PHE A 279 4.23 1.91 -15.96
N LYS A 280 3.41 0.87 -15.96
CA LYS A 280 1.98 0.94 -15.73
C LYS A 280 1.62 -0.14 -14.74
N THR A 281 0.80 0.22 -13.76
CA THR A 281 0.16 -0.77 -12.91
C THR A 281 -1.12 -1.22 -13.58
N GLU A 282 -1.25 -2.53 -13.81
CA GLU A 282 -2.45 -3.13 -14.36
C GLU A 282 -3.03 -4.13 -13.36
N SER A 283 -4.32 -4.02 -13.10
CA SER A 283 -5.09 -5.14 -12.55
C SER A 283 -5.23 -6.24 -13.59
N ILE A 284 -5.29 -7.49 -13.12
CA ILE A 284 -5.46 -8.68 -13.94
C ILE A 284 -6.64 -9.52 -13.45
N ALA A 285 -7.31 -10.20 -14.37
CA ALA A 285 -8.39 -11.11 -14.05
C ALA A 285 -7.88 -12.31 -13.23
N PHE A 286 -8.72 -12.80 -12.33
CA PHE A 286 -8.45 -13.97 -11.49
C PHE A 286 -9.73 -14.75 -11.22
N LYS A 287 -9.58 -15.94 -10.61
CA LYS A 287 -10.68 -16.73 -10.09
C LYS A 287 -10.56 -16.86 -8.58
N PHE A 288 -11.70 -16.88 -7.90
CA PHE A 288 -11.74 -17.39 -6.53
C PHE A 288 -11.88 -18.91 -6.54
N GLU A 289 -11.47 -19.56 -5.47
CA GLU A 289 -11.66 -20.97 -5.22
C GLU A 289 -12.25 -21.21 -3.83
N ASP A 290 -13.29 -22.04 -3.78
CA ASP A 290 -13.89 -22.55 -2.57
C ASP A 290 -14.14 -24.05 -2.69
N ALA A 291 -14.82 -24.67 -1.71
CA ALA A 291 -15.10 -26.10 -1.70
C ALA A 291 -15.85 -26.64 -2.93
N ARG A 292 -16.47 -25.78 -3.74
CA ARG A 292 -17.17 -26.12 -4.98
C ARG A 292 -16.28 -26.01 -6.22
N GLY A 293 -15.04 -25.55 -6.05
CA GLY A 293 -14.07 -25.33 -7.12
C GLY A 293 -13.89 -23.85 -7.49
N ALA A 294 -13.13 -23.62 -8.56
CA ALA A 294 -12.77 -22.29 -9.01
C ALA A 294 -13.89 -21.59 -9.80
N PHE A 295 -14.10 -20.31 -9.54
CA PHE A 295 -15.11 -19.50 -10.21
C PHE A 295 -14.62 -18.08 -10.52
N THR A 296 -15.12 -17.52 -11.62
CA THR A 296 -14.92 -16.10 -11.93
C THR A 296 -15.88 -15.25 -11.08
N PRO A 297 -15.40 -14.22 -10.36
CA PRO A 297 -16.24 -13.37 -9.52
C PRO A 297 -17.37 -12.69 -10.29
N GLN A 298 -18.63 -12.85 -9.84
CA GLN A 298 -19.79 -12.18 -10.44
C GLN A 298 -20.54 -11.32 -9.44
N ARG A 299 -21.03 -10.16 -9.87
CA ARG A 299 -21.87 -9.29 -9.04
C ARG A 299 -23.13 -10.03 -8.55
N LYS A 300 -23.50 -9.80 -7.28
CA LYS A 300 -24.57 -10.48 -6.53
C LYS A 300 -24.34 -11.97 -6.26
N GLN A 301 -23.21 -12.53 -6.66
CA GLN A 301 -22.88 -13.91 -6.33
C GLN A 301 -22.71 -14.06 -4.81
N LYS A 302 -23.33 -15.10 -4.24
CA LYS A 302 -23.17 -15.46 -2.84
C LYS A 302 -21.85 -16.21 -2.65
N ILE A 303 -21.10 -15.81 -1.64
CA ILE A 303 -19.87 -16.47 -1.20
C ILE A 303 -20.07 -17.04 0.20
N CYS A 304 -19.51 -18.23 0.46
CA CYS A 304 -19.48 -18.87 1.77
C CYS A 304 -18.00 -18.99 2.16
N PRO A 305 -17.42 -17.99 2.84
CA PRO A 305 -16.08 -18.09 3.44
C PRO A 305 -16.07 -18.99 4.68
N CYS A 306 -16.93 -20.01 4.66
CA CYS A 306 -17.25 -20.90 5.76
C CYS A 306 -16.06 -21.86 5.95
N PRO A 307 -15.59 -22.06 7.19
CA PRO A 307 -14.38 -22.84 7.47
C PRO A 307 -14.48 -24.29 7.00
#